data_AF-A0A6L7QP96-F1
#
_entry.id   AF-A0A6L7QP96-F1
#
_cell.length_a   1.000
_cell.length_b   1.000
_cell.length_c   1.000
_cell.angle_alpha   90.00
_cell.angle_beta   90.00
_cell.angle_gamma   90.00
#
_symmetry.space_group_name_H-M   'P 1'
#
loop_
_entity.id
_entity.type
_entity.pdbx_description
1 polymer ?
#
loop_
_entity_poly.entity_id
_entity_poly.type
_entity_poly.pdbx_seq_one_letter_code
_entity_poly.pdbx_strand_id
1 'polypeptide(L)' 'MLQSMPIAEARKVLNQLPDRFAAEPEASAFAVTRRGQPVLALMPWSLYQGIVETLEVLGDEAECAALREG' A
#
# COMPACT_ATOMS: atom_id res chain seq x y z
N MET A 1 -11.56 -1.91 3.92
CA MET A 1 -10.99 -1.79 5.28
C MET A 1 -9.57 -2.31 5.25
N LEU A 2 -8.61 -1.64 5.90
CA LEU A 2 -7.24 -2.17 5.99
C LEU A 2 -7.24 -3.43 6.85
N GLN A 3 -6.89 -4.57 6.26
CA GLN A 3 -6.71 -5.82 7.01
C GLN A 3 -5.44 -5.71 7.86
N SER A 4 -5.42 -6.34 9.03
CA SER A 4 -4.25 -6.31 9.92
C SER A 4 -3.71 -7.71 10.14
N MET A 5 -2.38 -7.81 10.26
CA MET A 5 -1.67 -9.08 10.41
C MET A 5 -0.57 -8.93 11.46
N PRO A 6 -0.47 -9.80 12.49
CA PRO A 6 0.66 -9.79 13.40
C PRO A 6 1.98 -10.02 12.67
N ILE A 7 3.06 -9.36 13.10
CA ILE A 7 4.39 -9.48 12.48
C ILE A 7 4.91 -10.92 12.46
N ALA A 8 4.53 -11.74 13.43
CA ALA A 8 4.89 -13.15 13.48
C ALA A 8 4.19 -13.98 12.40
N GLU A 9 2.99 -13.59 11.97
CA GLU A 9 2.25 -14.21 10.86
C GLU A 9 2.79 -13.72 9.52
N ALA A 10 2.98 -12.40 9.36
CA ALA A 10 3.53 -11.80 8.15
C ALA A 10 4.85 -12.46 7.72
N ARG A 11 5.74 -12.76 8.68
CA ARG A 11 7.00 -13.48 8.42
C ARG A 11 6.79 -14.89 7.85
N LYS A 12 5.73 -15.61 8.24
CA LYS A 12 5.47 -16.98 7.78
C LYS A 12 4.93 -17.02 6.36
N VAL A 13 4.15 -16.02 5.98
CA VAL A 13 3.43 -15.98 4.71
C VAL A 13 4.02 -14.99 3.70
N LEU A 14 5.15 -14.36 4.01
CA LEU A 14 5.73 -13.26 3.23
C LEU A 14 5.83 -13.58 1.72
N ASN A 15 6.33 -14.77 1.40
CA ASN A 15 6.51 -15.21 0.00
C ASN A 15 5.18 -15.45 -0.74
N GLN A 16 4.08 -15.65 -0.02
CA GLN A 16 2.74 -15.88 -0.58
C GLN A 16 1.96 -14.58 -0.71
N LEU A 17 2.40 -13.49 -0.07
CA LEU A 17 1.69 -12.21 -0.09
C LEU A 17 1.49 -11.66 -1.51
N PRO A 18 2.44 -11.76 -2.46
CA PRO A 18 2.20 -11.31 -3.84
C PRO A 18 0.98 -11.98 -4.48
N ASP A 19 0.87 -13.31 -4.36
CA ASP A 19 -0.25 -14.07 -4.91
C ASP A 19 -1.57 -13.71 -4.21
N ARG A 20 -1.53 -13.47 -2.89
CA ARG A 20 -2.71 -13.04 -2.12
C ARG A 20 -3.21 -11.66 -2.56
N PHE A 21 -2.30 -10.71 -2.77
CA PHE A 21 -2.66 -9.40 -3.30
C PHE A 21 -3.22 -9.46 -4.72
N ALA A 22 -2.73 -10.38 -5.55
CA ALA A 22 -3.27 -10.59 -6.89
C ALA A 22 -4.67 -11.23 -6.86
N ALA A 23 -4.90 -12.16 -5.93
CA ALA A 23 -6.18 -12.84 -5.77
C ALA A 23 -7.28 -11.96 -5.14
N GLU A 24 -6.89 -10.99 -4.31
CA GLU A 24 -7.79 -10.07 -3.64
C GLU A 24 -7.40 -8.61 -3.99
N PRO A 25 -7.74 -8.09 -5.19
CA PRO A 25 -7.35 -6.73 -5.61
C PRO A 25 -7.89 -5.62 -4.69
N GLU A 26 -8.98 -5.91 -3.97
CA GLU A 26 -9.61 -5.04 -2.97
C GLU A 26 -8.71 -4.87 -1.72
N ALA A 27 -7.84 -5.84 -1.44
CA ALA A 27 -6.88 -5.82 -0.34
C ALA A 27 -5.67 -4.96 -0.72
N SER A 28 -5.84 -3.64 -0.68
CA SER A 28 -4.81 -2.65 -1.01
C SER A 28 -3.55 -2.78 -0.16
N ALA A 29 -3.66 -2.99 1.15
CA ALA A 29 -2.51 -3.15 2.04
C ALA A 29 -2.88 -3.92 3.33
N PHE A 30 -1.86 -4.53 3.94
CA PHE A 30 -1.92 -5.07 5.29
C PHE A 30 -1.22 -4.15 6.29
N ALA A 31 -1.90 -3.82 7.39
CA ALA A 31 -1.27 -3.25 8.57
C ALA A 31 -0.57 -4.35 9.35
N VAL A 32 0.76 -4.39 9.32
CA VAL A 32 1.54 -5.31 10.13
C VAL A 32 1.61 -4.79 11.55
N THR A 33 1.22 -5.61 12.52
CA THR A 33 1.12 -5.21 13.92
C THR A 33 2.15 -5.87 14.82
N ARG A 34 2.55 -5.16 15.89
CA ARG A 34 3.34 -5.70 17.01
C ARG A 34 2.61 -5.37 18.30
N ARG A 35 2.24 -6.40 19.07
CA ARG A 35 1.40 -6.25 20.28
C ARG A 35 0.09 -5.48 20.00
N GLY A 36 -0.53 -5.77 18.84
CA GLY A 36 -1.78 -5.13 18.40
C GLY A 36 -1.63 -3.73 17.80
N GLN A 37 -0.45 -3.10 17.90
CA GLN A 37 -0.20 -1.77 17.34
C GLN A 37 0.34 -1.88 15.91
N PRO A 38 -0.20 -1.16 14.92
CA PRO A 38 0.38 -1.07 13.57
C PRO A 38 1.80 -0.50 13.62
N VAL A 39 2.73 -1.18 12.96
CA VAL A 39 4.15 -0.78 12.93
C VAL A 39 4.73 -0.74 11.52
N LEU A 40 4.13 -1.46 10.56
CA LEU A 40 4.50 -1.40 9.15
C LEU A 40 3.23 -1.51 8.28
N ALA A 41 3.32 -1.03 7.04
CA ALA A 41 2.38 -1.37 5.98
C ALA A 41 3.07 -2.32 5.00
N LEU A 42 2.41 -3.42 4.64
CA LEU A 42 2.81 -4.27 3.53
C LEU A 42 1.79 -4.06 2.41
N MET A 43 2.28 -3.77 1.21
CA MET A 43 1.47 -3.50 0.03
C MET A 43 2.19 -3.96 -1.24
N PRO A 44 1.47 -4.18 -2.35
CA PRO A 44 2.10 -4.39 -3.65
C PRO A 44 3.02 -3.24 -4.02
N TRP A 45 4.12 -3.55 -4.70
CA TRP A 45 5.07 -2.54 -5.16
C TRP A 45 4.41 -1.49 -6.06
N SER A 46 3.51 -1.91 -6.95
CA SER A 46 2.76 -1.01 -7.84
C SER A 46 1.90 -0.02 -7.07
N LEU A 47 1.28 -0.42 -5.95
CA LEU A 47 0.50 0.50 -5.12
C LEU A 47 1.41 1.53 -4.45
N TYR A 48 2.55 1.09 -3.91
CA TYR A 48 3.53 2.01 -3.34
C TYR A 48 4.00 3.04 -4.37
N GLN A 49 4.34 2.60 -5.59
CA GLN A 49 4.74 3.50 -6.67
C GLN A 49 3.63 4.49 -7.02
N GLY A 50 2.39 4.02 -7.19
CA GLY A 50 1.27 4.90 -7.49
C GLY A 50 1.02 5.95 -6.41
N ILE A 51 1.22 5.61 -5.13
CA ILE A 51 1.14 6.58 -4.03
C ILE A 51 2.26 7.62 -4.14
N VAL A 52 3.52 7.19 -4.37
CA VAL A 52 4.65 8.11 -4.49
C VAL A 52 4.49 9.04 -5.68
N GLU A 53 4.18 8.51 -6.85
CA GLU A 53 3.96 9.29 -8.08
C GLU A 53 2.80 10.28 -7.91
N THR A 54 1.69 9.85 -7.29
CA THR A 54 0.58 10.76 -6.99
C THR A 54 1.04 11.90 -6.07
N LEU A 55 1.83 11.62 -5.04
CA LEU A 55 2.34 12.65 -4.14
C LEU A 55 3.34 13.59 -4.83
N GLU A 56 4.12 13.10 -5.78
CA GLU A 56 5.01 13.92 -6.60
C GLU A 56 4.21 14.90 -7.47
N VAL A 57 3.20 14.40 -8.20
CA VAL A 57 2.31 15.23 -9.02
C VAL A 57 1.51 16.23 -8.18
N LEU A 58 1.07 15.84 -6.98
CA LEU A 58 0.39 16.74 -6.06
C LEU A 58 1.32 17.79 -5.44
N GLY A 59 2.63 17.54 -5.42
CA GLY A 59 3.66 18.46 -4.95
C GLY A 59 4.06 19.52 -5.98
N ASP A 60 3.77 19.30 -7.26
CA ASP A 60 4.01 20.25 -8.34
C ASP A 60 2.72 20.99 -8.72
N GLU A 61 2.65 22.28 -8.39
CA GLU A 61 1.47 23.12 -8.66
C GLU A 61 1.14 23.22 -10.16
N ALA A 62 2.14 23.14 -11.05
CA ALA A 62 1.95 23.22 -12.50
C ALA A 62 1.34 21.92 -13.05
N GLU A 63 1.84 20.76 -12.61
CA GLU A 63 1.24 19.47 -12.98
C GLU A 63 -0.17 19.31 -12.39
N CYS A 64 -0.37 19.76 -11.14
CA CYS A 64 -1.68 19.83 -10.51
C CYS A 64 -2.69 20.68 -11.28
N ALA A 65 -2.28 21.82 -11.82
CA ALA A 65 -3.13 22.70 -12.61
C ALA A 65 -3.50 22.04 -13.94
N ALA A 66 -2.53 21.42 -14.62
CA ALA A 66 -2.77 20.69 -15.87
C ALA A 66 -3.76 19.53 -15.70
N LEU A 67 -3.73 18.82 -14.57
CA LEU A 67 -4.72 17.77 -14.26
C LEU A 67 -6.15 18.30 -14.04
N ARG A 68 -6.33 19.55 -13.61
CA ARG A 68 -7.67 20.14 -13.38
C ARG A 68 -8.31 20.68 -14.66
N GLU A 69 -7.50 20.96 -15.66
CA GLU A 69 -7.95 21.52 -16.95
C GLU A 69 -8.25 20.44 -18.00
N GLY A 70 -7.91 19.17 -17.73
CA GLY A 70 -8.26 18.00 -18.54
C GLY A 70 -9.59 17.37 -18.15
#